data_AF-A0A2M6NZL1-F1
#
_entry.id   AF-A0A2M6NZL1-F1
#
_cell.length_a   1.000
_cell.length_b   1.000
_cell.length_c   1.000
_cell.angle_alpha   90.00
_cell.angle_beta   90.00
_cell.angle_gamma   90.00
#
_symmetry.space_group_name_H-M   'P 1'
#
loop_
_entity.id
_entity.type
_entity.pdbx_description
1 polymer ?
#
loop_
_entity_poly.entity_id
_entity_poly.type
_entity_poly.pdbx_seq_one_letter_code
_entity_poly.pdbx_strand_id
1 'polypeptide(L)'
;MILLDIILAILIVLAFLYGLWGGFIKRASEVIGLIAGIWIATLYYQLLASALTTVISINEPLAQGISFMLLLAGMSSAISFLANKIFSLVRIIPFASLVDRLLGAIITAFLAIIIIGALLTTTKEVPFIGGKIEDSFIAKTILSITDVVLPNALDAMQFIKTKTS
;
A
#
# COMPACT_ATOMS: atom_id res chain seq x y z
N MET A 1 15.37 -16.94 16.73
CA MET A 1 16.41 -16.59 15.75
C MET A 1 16.00 -17.00 14.34
N ILE A 2 16.21 -18.26 13.92
CA ILE A 2 15.97 -18.72 12.53
C ILE A 2 14.51 -18.55 12.05
N LEU A 3 13.51 -18.82 12.88
CA LEU A 3 12.11 -18.77 12.44
C LEU A 3 11.66 -17.35 12.04
N LEU A 4 12.02 -16.33 12.82
CA LEU A 4 11.65 -14.94 12.53
C LEU A 4 12.37 -14.45 11.28
N ASP A 5 13.68 -14.74 11.16
CA ASP A 5 14.46 -14.40 9.97
C ASP A 5 13.90 -15.06 8.71
N ILE A 6 13.52 -16.34 8.77
CA ILE A 6 12.88 -17.04 7.64
C ILE A 6 11.56 -16.39 7.26
N ILE A 7 10.69 -16.07 8.23
CA ILE A 7 9.40 -15.41 7.95
C ILE A 7 9.62 -14.05 7.29
N LEU A 8 10.51 -13.22 7.84
CA LEU A 8 10.83 -11.90 7.30
C LEU A 8 11.44 -12.00 5.90
N ALA A 9 12.36 -12.94 5.68
CA ALA A 9 12.95 -13.19 4.37
C ALA A 9 11.90 -13.63 3.35
N ILE A 10 10.99 -14.54 3.73
CA ILE A 10 9.88 -14.96 2.86
C ILE A 10 8.99 -13.77 2.51
N LEU A 11 8.64 -12.92 3.47
CA LEU A 11 7.82 -11.73 3.20
C LEU A 11 8.50 -10.76 2.22
N ILE A 12 9.80 -10.50 2.40
CA ILE A 12 10.56 -9.63 1.49
C ILE A 12 10.67 -10.26 0.10
N VAL A 13 10.95 -11.56 0.00
CA VAL A 13 11.03 -12.28 -1.28
C VAL A 13 9.67 -12.31 -1.98
N LEU A 14 8.58 -12.56 -1.25
CA LEU A 14 7.23 -12.51 -1.79
C LEU A 14 6.90 -11.10 -2.30
N ALA A 15 7.25 -10.06 -1.55
CA ALA A 15 7.06 -8.66 -1.98
C ALA A 15 7.87 -8.34 -3.25
N PHE A 16 9.12 -8.82 -3.31
CA PHE A 16 9.99 -8.66 -4.47
C PHE A 16 9.42 -9.37 -5.71
N LEU A 17 9.03 -10.64 -5.58
CA LEU A 17 8.43 -11.42 -6.68
C LEU A 17 7.11 -10.83 -7.14
N TYR A 18 6.29 -10.37 -6.19
CA TYR A 18 5.03 -9.69 -6.47
C TYR A 18 5.27 -8.40 -7.26
N GLY A 19 6.28 -7.61 -6.89
CA GLY A 19 6.69 -6.43 -7.66
C GLY A 19 7.23 -6.77 -9.04
N LEU A 20 8.03 -7.84 -9.16
CA LEU A 20 8.64 -8.30 -10.40
C LEU A 20 7.60 -8.78 -11.43
N TRP A 21 6.58 -9.52 -10.99
CA TRP A 21 5.48 -9.98 -11.86
C TRP A 21 4.50 -8.87 -12.20
N GLY A 22 4.26 -7.95 -11.27
CA GLY A 22 3.35 -6.81 -11.49
C GLY A 22 3.92 -5.76 -12.45
N GLY A 23 5.21 -5.42 -12.32
CA GLY A 23 5.81 -4.24 -12.95
C GLY A 23 5.47 -2.95 -12.22
N PHE A 24 6.36 -1.97 -12.30
CA PHE A 24 6.21 -0.65 -11.66
C PHE A 24 4.95 0.07 -12.13
N ILE A 25 4.70 0.09 -13.44
CA ILE A 25 3.55 0.74 -14.06
C ILE A 25 2.24 0.23 -13.46
N LYS A 26 2.10 -1.09 -13.30
CA LYS A 26 0.88 -1.68 -12.74
C LYS A 26 0.71 -1.23 -11.28
N ARG A 27 1.78 -1.26 -10.48
CA ARG A 27 1.74 -0.80 -9.09
C ARG A 27 1.39 0.67 -8.96
N ALA A 28 2.00 1.51 -9.79
CA ALA A 28 1.71 2.94 -9.84
C ALA A 28 0.23 3.16 -10.22
N SER A 29 -0.28 2.42 -11.20
CA SER A 29 -1.69 2.51 -11.60
C SER A 29 -2.66 2.08 -10.50
N GLU A 30 -2.33 1.04 -9.73
CA GLU A 30 -3.10 0.57 -8.58
C GLU A 30 -3.14 1.63 -7.47
N VAL A 31 -2.01 2.29 -7.18
CA VAL A 31 -1.94 3.36 -6.18
C VAL A 31 -2.74 4.59 -6.63
N ILE A 32 -2.59 5.00 -7.89
CA ILE A 32 -3.36 6.12 -8.47
C ILE A 32 -4.85 5.81 -8.42
N GLY A 33 -5.24 4.60 -8.81
CA GLY A 33 -6.63 4.16 -8.78
C GLY A 33 -7.18 4.11 -7.36
N LEU A 34 -6.41 3.63 -6.39
CA LEU A 34 -6.83 3.62 -4.99
C LEU A 34 -7.03 5.04 -4.46
N ILE A 35 -6.10 5.96 -4.69
CA ILE A 35 -6.20 7.35 -4.23
C ILE A 35 -7.43 8.03 -4.86
N ALA A 36 -7.59 7.91 -6.17
CA ALA A 36 -8.72 8.49 -6.88
C ALA A 36 -10.05 7.81 -6.49
N GLY A 37 -10.03 6.49 -6.25
CA GLY A 37 -11.18 5.73 -5.80
C GLY A 37 -11.62 6.12 -4.39
N ILE A 38 -10.69 6.35 -3.46
CA ILE A 38 -10.99 6.89 -2.13
C ILE A 38 -11.64 8.27 -2.26
N TRP A 39 -11.04 9.16 -3.05
CA TRP A 39 -11.58 10.50 -3.28
C TRP A 39 -13.03 10.43 -3.77
N ILE A 40 -13.28 9.68 -4.85
CA ILE A 40 -14.62 9.57 -5.44
C ILE A 40 -15.59 8.88 -4.46
N ALA A 41 -15.16 7.82 -3.77
CA ALA A 41 -15.99 7.16 -2.77
C ALA A 41 -16.41 8.13 -1.65
N THR A 42 -15.50 8.97 -1.15
CA THR A 42 -15.85 9.97 -0.12
C THR A 42 -16.83 11.05 -0.61
N LEU A 43 -16.86 11.35 -1.91
CA LEU A 43 -17.80 12.32 -2.46
C LEU A 43 -19.18 11.74 -2.76
N TYR A 44 -19.25 10.48 -3.21
CA TYR A 44 -20.47 9.91 -3.77
C TYR A 44 -21.13 8.81 -2.91
N TYR A 45 -20.52 8.41 -1.77
CA TYR A 45 -21.08 7.34 -0.93
C TYR A 45 -22.49 7.64 -0.43
N GLN A 46 -22.80 8.90 -0.08
CA GLN A 46 -24.12 9.29 0.40
C GLN A 46 -25.19 9.15 -0.69
N LEU A 47 -24.86 9.56 -1.92
CA LEU A 47 -25.77 9.45 -3.06
C LEU A 47 -26.09 7.98 -3.34
N LEU A 48 -25.07 7.11 -3.33
CA LEU A 48 -25.28 5.68 -3.54
C LEU A 48 -26.02 5.03 -2.36
N ALA A 49 -25.76 5.47 -1.12
CA ALA A 49 -26.45 4.97 0.07
C ALA A 49 -27.95 5.26 0.02
N SER A 50 -28.34 6.47 -0.37
CA SER A 50 -29.75 6.83 -0.55
C SER A 50 -30.46 6.00 -1.63
N ALA A 51 -29.76 5.71 -2.73
CA ALA A 51 -30.28 4.80 -3.74
C ALA A 51 -30.42 3.36 -3.20
N LEU A 52 -29.45 2.90 -2.40
CA LEU A 52 -29.46 1.58 -1.79
C LEU A 52 -30.59 1.42 -0.77
N THR A 53 -30.85 2.41 0.08
CA THR A 53 -31.93 2.37 1.07
C THR A 53 -33.32 2.40 0.44
N THR A 54 -33.43 2.95 -0.77
CA THR A 54 -34.68 2.94 -1.55
C THR A 54 -34.97 1.56 -2.16
N VAL A 55 -33.93 0.82 -2.57
CA VAL A 55 -34.07 -0.51 -3.19
C VAL A 55 -34.09 -1.63 -2.14
N ILE A 56 -33.30 -1.47 -1.08
CA ILE A 56 -33.08 -2.45 -0.03
C ILE A 56 -33.33 -1.72 1.29
N SER A 57 -34.35 -2.12 2.06
CA SER A 57 -34.70 -1.49 3.34
C SER A 57 -33.67 -1.83 4.45
N ILE A 58 -32.43 -1.37 4.29
CA ILE A 58 -31.32 -1.53 5.23
C ILE A 58 -31.12 -0.26 6.06
N ASN A 59 -30.50 -0.42 7.24
CA ASN A 59 -30.19 0.68 8.13
C ASN A 59 -29.18 1.66 7.49
N GLU A 60 -29.39 2.96 7.69
CA GLU A 60 -28.65 4.05 7.04
C GLU A 60 -27.11 3.94 7.23
N PRO A 61 -26.56 3.68 8.43
CA PRO A 61 -25.11 3.53 8.60
C PRO A 61 -24.54 2.33 7.85
N LEU A 62 -25.30 1.23 7.76
CA LEU A 62 -24.90 0.05 6.99
C LEU A 62 -24.92 0.33 5.49
N ALA A 63 -25.95 1.05 5.00
CA ALA A 63 -26.04 1.46 3.61
C ALA A 63 -24.87 2.35 3.20
N GLN A 64 -24.47 3.30 4.05
CA GLN A 64 -23.31 4.17 3.83
C GLN A 64 -22.01 3.39 3.77
N GLY A 65 -21.79 2.45 4.70
CA GLY A 65 -20.58 1.61 4.71
C GLY A 65 -20.48 0.73 3.46
N ILE A 66 -21.57 0.06 3.08
CA ILE A 66 -21.64 -0.77 1.87
C ILE A 66 -21.40 0.09 0.62
N SER A 67 -22.03 1.26 0.54
CA SER A 67 -21.90 2.17 -0.59
C SER A 67 -20.48 2.69 -0.75
N PHE A 68 -19.81 3.04 0.35
CA PHE A 68 -18.42 3.43 0.34
C PHE A 68 -17.53 2.29 -0.17
N MET A 69 -17.71 1.06 0.33
CA MET A 69 -16.94 -0.10 -0.13
C MET A 69 -17.16 -0.41 -1.62
N LEU A 70 -18.41 -0.34 -2.09
CA LEU A 70 -18.75 -0.57 -3.49
C LEU A 70 -18.12 0.48 -4.40
N LEU A 71 -18.22 1.76 -4.05
CA LEU A 71 -17.59 2.84 -4.81
C LEU A 71 -16.09 2.74 -4.78
N LEU A 72 -15.50 2.47 -3.61
CA LEU A 72 -14.06 2.33 -3.47
C LEU A 72 -13.56 1.19 -4.36
N ALA A 73 -14.14 -0.01 -4.26
CA ALA A 73 -13.73 -1.16 -5.04
C ALA A 73 -13.97 -0.94 -6.55
N GLY A 74 -15.15 -0.45 -6.92
CA GLY A 74 -15.54 -0.22 -8.31
C GLY A 74 -14.69 0.86 -8.98
N MET A 75 -14.59 2.04 -8.36
CA MET A 75 -13.86 3.17 -8.92
C MET A 75 -12.35 2.95 -8.88
N SER A 76 -11.80 2.39 -7.80
CA SER A 76 -10.36 2.09 -7.75
C SER A 76 -9.96 1.10 -8.85
N SER A 77 -10.77 0.06 -9.06
CA SER A 77 -10.51 -0.94 -10.10
C SER A 77 -10.64 -0.33 -11.50
N ALA A 78 -11.67 0.48 -11.75
CA ALA A 78 -11.91 1.13 -13.03
C ALA A 78 -10.77 2.09 -13.41
N ILE A 79 -10.35 2.93 -12.47
CA ILE A 79 -9.28 3.91 -12.70
C ILE A 79 -7.93 3.21 -12.85
N SER A 80 -7.64 2.21 -12.01
CA SER A 80 -6.41 1.42 -12.13
C SER A 80 -6.33 0.74 -13.50
N PHE A 81 -7.43 0.16 -13.97
CA PHE A 81 -7.48 -0.48 -15.29
C PHE A 81 -7.23 0.52 -16.41
N LEU A 82 -7.84 1.70 -16.33
CA LEU A 82 -7.68 2.74 -17.35
C LEU A 82 -6.25 3.29 -17.37
N ALA A 83 -5.69 3.59 -16.19
CA ALA A 83 -4.31 4.03 -16.05
C ALA A 83 -3.33 2.97 -16.61
N ASN A 84 -3.50 1.70 -16.24
CA ASN A 84 -2.67 0.62 -16.76
C ASN A 84 -2.74 0.52 -18.29
N LYS A 85 -3.91 0.72 -18.89
CA LYS A 85 -4.08 0.69 -20.35
C LYS A 85 -3.39 1.86 -21.05
N ILE A 86 -3.35 3.03 -20.43
CA ILE A 86 -2.63 4.19 -20.95
C ILE A 86 -1.11 3.94 -20.88
N PHE A 87 -0.62 3.48 -19.73
CA PHE A 87 0.80 3.23 -19.54
C PHE A 87 1.32 2.00 -20.29
N SER A 88 0.46 1.02 -20.60
CA SER A 88 0.87 -0.16 -21.39
C SER A 88 1.25 0.20 -22.83
N LEU A 89 0.74 1.30 -23.38
CA LEU A 89 1.15 1.82 -24.68
C LEU A 89 2.63 2.25 -24.70
N VAL A 90 3.20 2.63 -23.55
CA VAL A 90 4.62 2.99 -23.40
C VAL A 90 5.52 1.73 -23.37
N ARG A 91 4.95 0.56 -23.13
CA ARG A 91 5.68 -0.71 -22.93
C ARG A 91 6.12 -1.40 -24.23
N ILE A 92 5.96 -0.74 -25.38
CA ILE A 92 6.35 -1.26 -26.71
C ILE A 92 7.88 -1.44 -26.82
N ILE A 93 8.66 -0.76 -25.97
CA ILE A 93 10.13 -0.88 -25.95
C ILE A 93 10.54 -2.13 -25.14
N PRO A 94 11.19 -3.14 -25.74
CA PRO A 94 11.50 -4.41 -25.06
C PRO A 94 12.41 -4.25 -23.83
N PHE A 95 13.31 -3.27 -23.84
CA PHE A 95 14.16 -2.96 -22.67
C PHE A 95 13.38 -2.29 -21.53
N ALA A 96 12.34 -1.52 -21.84
CA ALA A 96 11.50 -0.85 -20.84
C ALA A 96 10.69 -1.86 -20.01
N SER A 97 10.36 -3.03 -20.57
CA SER A 97 9.66 -4.10 -19.84
C SER A 97 10.50 -4.70 -18.71
N LEU A 98 11.80 -4.90 -18.92
CA LEU A 98 12.70 -5.40 -17.87
C LEU A 98 12.90 -4.36 -16.77
N VAL A 99 13.16 -3.11 -17.15
CA VAL A 99 13.31 -1.99 -16.20
C VAL A 99 12.03 -1.79 -15.39
N ASP A 100 10.86 -1.83 -16.02
CA ASP A 100 9.57 -1.73 -15.36
C ASP A 100 9.37 -2.85 -14.31
N ARG A 101 9.71 -4.09 -14.64
CA ARG A 101 9.63 -5.22 -13.70
C ARG A 101 10.61 -5.09 -12.55
N LEU A 102 11.86 -4.70 -12.82
CA LEU A 102 12.88 -4.52 -11.79
C LEU A 102 12.56 -3.35 -10.86
N LEU A 103 12.12 -2.21 -11.40
CA LEU A 103 11.66 -1.08 -10.59
C LEU A 103 10.46 -1.47 -9.73
N GLY A 104 9.53 -2.25 -10.28
CA GLY A 104 8.39 -2.79 -9.53
C GLY A 104 8.85 -3.66 -8.36
N ALA A 105 9.81 -4.55 -8.59
CA ALA A 105 10.39 -5.42 -7.56
C ALA A 105 11.08 -4.63 -6.45
N ILE A 106 11.94 -3.68 -6.82
CA ILE A 106 12.69 -2.84 -5.86
C ILE A 106 11.74 -1.99 -5.02
N ILE A 107 10.79 -1.31 -5.65
CA ILE A 107 9.85 -0.42 -4.96
C ILE A 107 8.97 -1.22 -4.00
N THR A 108 8.45 -2.37 -4.44
CA THR A 108 7.56 -3.19 -3.60
C THR A 108 8.32 -3.81 -2.42
N ALA A 109 9.56 -4.28 -2.64
CA ALA A 109 10.42 -4.78 -1.56
C ALA A 109 10.79 -3.66 -0.56
N PHE A 110 11.11 -2.47 -1.05
CA PHE A 110 11.41 -1.32 -0.19
C PHE A 110 10.21 -0.89 0.65
N LEU A 111 9.01 -0.83 0.05
CA LEU A 111 7.77 -0.58 0.78
C LEU A 111 7.50 -1.67 1.83
N ALA A 112 7.73 -2.94 1.51
CA ALA A 112 7.56 -4.03 2.46
C ALA A 112 8.51 -3.88 3.66
N ILE A 113 9.77 -3.50 3.44
CA ILE A 113 10.72 -3.20 4.53
C ILE A 113 10.19 -2.07 5.42
N ILE A 114 9.67 -0.99 4.85
CA ILE A 114 9.11 0.13 5.63
C ILE A 114 7.89 -0.33 6.44
N ILE A 115 6.94 -1.03 5.83
CA ILE A 115 5.71 -1.48 6.49
C ILE A 115 6.04 -2.47 7.62
N ILE A 116 6.89 -3.47 7.32
CA ILE A 116 7.33 -4.46 8.30
C ILE A 116 8.11 -3.77 9.43
N GLY A 117 9.01 -2.86 9.11
CA GLY A 117 9.76 -2.09 10.10
C GLY A 117 8.84 -1.26 10.99
N ALA A 118 7.85 -0.57 10.44
CA ALA A 118 6.86 0.15 11.21
C ALA A 118 6.10 -0.79 12.18
N LEU A 119 5.70 -1.99 11.72
CA LEU A 119 5.11 -3.00 12.59
C LEU A 119 6.07 -3.51 13.67
N LEU A 120 7.35 -3.69 13.34
CA LEU A 120 8.36 -4.09 14.32
C LEU A 120 8.60 -2.98 15.36
N THR A 121 8.61 -1.71 14.96
CA THR A 121 8.78 -0.58 15.88
C THR A 121 7.65 -0.45 16.89
N THR A 122 6.41 -0.79 16.51
CA THR A 122 5.26 -0.77 17.44
C THR A 122 5.17 -2.03 18.30
N THR A 123 5.72 -3.15 17.85
CA THR A 123 5.67 -4.44 18.57
C THR A 123 6.91 -4.72 19.43
N LYS A 124 7.97 -3.91 19.33
CA LYS A 124 9.19 -4.06 20.13
C LYS A 124 8.95 -4.00 21.65
N GLU A 125 7.94 -3.25 22.08
CA GLU A 125 7.59 -3.07 23.50
C GLU A 125 6.77 -4.23 24.07
N VAL A 126 6.33 -5.18 23.22
CA VAL A 126 5.54 -6.33 23.65
C VAL A 126 6.47 -7.42 24.19
N PRO A 127 6.37 -7.84 25.46
CA PRO A 127 7.35 -8.73 26.12
C PRO A 127 7.56 -10.08 25.41
N PHE A 128 6.52 -10.62 24.78
CA PHE A 128 6.57 -11.91 24.08
C PHE A 128 7.22 -11.83 22.68
N ILE A 129 7.32 -10.62 22.11
CA ILE A 129 7.77 -10.37 20.75
C ILE A 129 9.14 -9.67 20.74
N GLY A 130 9.35 -8.70 21.63
CA GLY A 130 10.57 -7.88 21.72
C GLY A 130 11.85 -8.71 21.85
N GLY A 131 11.87 -9.70 22.75
CA GLY A 131 13.04 -10.57 22.93
C GLY A 131 13.40 -11.40 21.68
N LYS A 132 12.44 -11.68 20.79
CA LYS A 132 12.70 -12.40 19.52
C LYS A 132 13.23 -11.48 18.42
N ILE A 133 12.97 -10.17 18.51
CA ILE A 133 13.43 -9.14 17.56
C ILE A 133 14.90 -8.81 17.82
N GLU A 134 15.31 -8.70 19.08
CA GLU A 134 16.70 -8.40 19.48
C GLU A 134 17.70 -9.48 19.05
N ASP A 135 17.22 -10.70 18.80
CA ASP A 135 18.04 -11.82 18.36
C ASP A 135 18.07 -12.01 16.83
N SER A 136 17.31 -11.20 16.07
CA SER A 136 17.15 -11.36 14.61
C SER A 136 18.02 -10.38 13.83
N PHE A 137 18.84 -10.91 12.91
CA PHE A 137 19.70 -10.08 12.05
C PHE A 137 18.87 -9.29 11.04
N ILE A 138 17.84 -9.92 10.46
CA ILE A 138 16.99 -9.28 9.45
C ILE A 138 16.11 -8.21 10.11
N ALA A 139 15.55 -8.48 11.28
CA ALA A 139 14.75 -7.48 12.00
C ALA A 139 15.56 -6.23 12.36
N LYS A 140 16.81 -6.40 12.86
CA LYS A 140 17.72 -5.27 13.12
C LYS A 140 18.04 -4.46 11.87
N THR A 141 18.28 -5.14 10.75
CA THR A 141 18.56 -4.48 9.46
C THR A 141 17.35 -3.68 8.98
N ILE A 142 16.16 -4.27 9.04
CA ILE A 142 14.90 -3.58 8.71
C ILE A 142 14.71 -2.36 9.60
N LEU A 143 14.83 -2.52 10.93
CA LEU A 143 14.68 -1.42 11.89
C LEU A 143 15.66 -0.28 11.63
N SER A 144 16.92 -0.59 11.30
CA SER A 144 17.93 0.44 10.99
C SER A 144 17.57 1.27 9.75
N ILE A 145 17.03 0.64 8.70
CA ILE A 145 16.54 1.33 7.51
C ILE A 145 15.31 2.17 7.87
N THR A 146 14.39 1.58 8.62
CA THR A 146 13.12 2.20 9.01
C THR A 146 13.32 3.41 9.92
N ASP A 147 14.23 3.34 10.90
CA ASP A 147 14.54 4.44 11.82
C ASP A 147 15.20 5.63 11.12
N VAL A 148 15.85 5.41 9.98
CA VAL A 148 16.35 6.50 9.12
C VAL A 148 15.24 7.08 8.25
N VAL A 149 14.32 6.25 7.74
CA VAL A 149 13.30 6.67 6.77
C VAL A 149 12.08 7.31 7.44
N LEU A 150 11.58 6.72 8.53
CA LEU A 150 10.32 7.15 9.17
C LEU A 150 10.36 8.57 9.76
N PRO A 151 11.38 8.98 10.53
CA PRO A 151 11.41 10.33 11.11
C PRO A 151 11.46 11.40 10.03
N ASN A 152 12.31 11.21 9.02
CA ASN A 152 12.44 12.12 7.89
C ASN A 152 11.12 12.26 7.10
N ALA A 153 10.37 11.16 6.95
CA ALA A 153 9.06 11.19 6.31
C ALA A 153 8.00 11.91 7.17
N LEU A 154 8.00 11.69 8.49
CA LEU A 154 7.10 12.36 9.43
C LEU A 154 7.36 13.87 9.48
N ASP A 155 8.63 14.26 9.57
CA ASP A 155 9.05 15.66 9.59
C ASP A 155 8.60 16.37 8.30
N ALA A 156 8.83 15.76 7.13
CA ALA A 156 8.38 16.30 5.84
C ALA A 156 6.86 16.54 5.79
N MET A 157 6.06 15.65 6.39
CA MET A 157 4.60 15.83 6.47
C MET A 157 4.19 16.96 7.43
N GLN A 158 4.92 17.13 8.55
CA GLN A 158 4.67 18.24 9.47
C GLN A 158 5.01 19.60 8.85
N PHE A 159 6.08 19.69 8.05
CA PHE A 159 6.44 20.89 7.29
C PHE A 159 5.37 21.31 6.27
N ILE A 160 4.68 20.35 5.64
CA ILE A 160 3.58 20.66 4.71
C ILE A 160 2.35 21.18 5.46
N LYS A 161 2.02 20.60 6.62
CA LYS A 161 0.91 21.06 7.46
C LYS A 161 1.10 22.50 7.98
N THR A 162 2.32 22.88 8.34
CA THR A 162 2.62 24.24 8.84
C THR A 162 2.62 25.32 7.75
N LYS A 163 2.80 24.96 6.47
CA LYS A 163 2.81 25.91 5.35
C LYS A 163 1.43 26.14 4.72
N THR A 164 0.41 25.42 5.19
CA THR A 164 -0.96 25.45 4.65
C THR A 164 -1.99 25.96 5.68
N SER A 165 -1.52 26.51 6.81
CA SER A 165 -2.32 27.28 7.78
C SER A 165 -1.78 28.69 7.87
#